data_AF-A0A843I728-F1
#
_entry.id   AF-A0A843I728-F1
#
_cell.length_a   1.000
_cell.length_b   1.000
_cell.length_c   1.000
_cell.angle_alpha   90.00
_cell.angle_beta   90.00
_cell.angle_gamma   90.00
#
_symmetry.space_group_name_H-M   'P 1'
#
loop_
_entity.id
_entity.type
_entity.pdbx_description
1 polymer ?
#
loop_
_entity_poly.entity_id
_entity_poly.type
_entity_poly.pdbx_seq_one_letter_code
_entity_poly.pdbx_strand_id
1 'polypeptide(L)' 'MNKENWVALQEYLPLFSELNLDMSFLYITETGYTKGIIDATIPVRNFLRKNNLHDYETQGQGQKE' A
#
# COMPACT_ATOMS: atom_id res chain seq x y z
N MET A 1 1.07 -9.46 -9.47
CA MET A 1 1.40 -8.43 -10.48
C MET A 1 2.03 -9.13 -11.67
N ASN A 2 1.57 -8.88 -12.89
CA ASN A 2 2.20 -9.46 -14.07
C ASN A 2 3.50 -8.71 -14.40
N LYS A 3 4.34 -9.30 -15.26
CA LYS A 3 5.65 -8.74 -15.64
C LYS A 3 5.50 -7.38 -16.34
N GLU A 4 4.45 -7.21 -17.15
CA GLU A 4 4.19 -5.99 -17.90
C GLU A 4 3.87 -4.79 -16.99
N ASN A 5 3.00 -4.99 -16.00
CA ASN A 5 2.64 -3.96 -15.03
C ASN A 5 3.83 -3.54 -14.16
N TRP A 6 4.74 -4.47 -13.86
CA TRP A 6 5.96 -4.14 -13.11
C TRP A 6 6.93 -3.29 -13.94
N VAL A 7 7.12 -3.62 -15.21
CA VAL A 7 7.96 -2.83 -16.13
C VAL A 7 7.42 -1.41 -16.28
N ALA A 8 6.11 -1.25 -16.48
CA ALA A 8 5.50 0.07 -16.56
C ALA A 8 5.68 0.87 -15.25
N LEU A 9 5.53 0.24 -14.08
CA LEU A 9 5.71 0.90 -12.79
C LEU A 9 7.14 1.42 -12.59
N GLN A 10 8.15 0.66 -13.05
CA GLN A 10 9.57 1.03 -12.91
C GLN A 10 9.90 2.36 -13.59
N GLU A 11 9.20 2.71 -14.68
CA GLU A 11 9.40 3.97 -15.39
C GLU A 11 8.99 5.19 -14.55
N TYR A 12 8.05 5.02 -13.61
CA TYR A 12 7.54 6.11 -12.77
C TYR A 12 8.24 6.21 -11.41
N LEU A 13 9.00 5.20 -10.97
CA LEU A 13 9.70 5.26 -9.68
C LEU A 13 10.67 6.44 -9.54
N PRO A 14 11.46 6.81 -10.58
CA PRO A 14 12.36 7.95 -10.49
C PRO A 14 11.63 9.27 -10.19
N LEU A 15 10.40 9.44 -10.68
CA LEU A 15 9.61 10.66 -10.48
C LEU A 15 9.37 10.96 -9.00
N PHE A 16 9.10 9.94 -8.18
CA PHE A 16 8.90 10.13 -6.74
C PHE A 16 10.18 10.61 -6.05
N SER A 17 11.34 10.08 -6.45
CA SER A 17 12.63 10.55 -5.92
C SER A 17 12.94 11.98 -6.36
N GLU A 18 12.71 12.31 -7.63
CA GLU A 18 12.94 13.67 -8.16
C GLU A 18 12.07 14.72 -7.47
N LEU A 19 10.83 14.36 -7.15
CA LEU A 19 9.88 15.23 -6.45
C LEU A 19 10.01 15.15 -4.91
N ASN A 20 10.95 14.36 -4.38
CA ASN A 20 11.13 14.11 -2.95
C ASN A 20 9.82 13.66 -2.26
N LEU A 21 9.08 12.78 -2.91
CA LEU A 21 7.85 12.18 -2.42
C LEU A 21 8.13 10.81 -1.80
N ASP A 22 7.67 10.60 -0.57
CA ASP A 22 7.66 9.28 0.05
C ASP A 22 6.55 8.43 -0.60
N MET A 23 6.76 7.12 -0.72
CA MET A 23 5.79 6.21 -1.34
C MET A 23 5.74 4.85 -0.67
N SER A 24 4.65 4.12 -0.91
CA SER A 24 4.49 2.73 -0.50
C SER A 24 3.66 1.97 -1.53
N PHE A 25 3.74 0.65 -1.49
CA PHE A 25 3.06 -0.22 -2.43
C PHE A 25 1.93 -0.97 -1.73
N LEU A 26 0.78 -1.05 -2.40
CA LEU A 26 -0.31 -1.93 -2.05
C LEU A 26 -0.39 -3.05 -3.09
N TYR A 27 -0.19 -4.29 -2.64
CA TYR A 27 -0.23 -5.45 -3.52
C TYR A 27 -1.50 -6.27 -3.25
N ILE A 28 -2.21 -6.63 -4.31
CA ILE A 28 -3.30 -7.59 -4.23
C ILE A 28 -2.71 -9.01 -4.29
N THR A 29 -2.88 -9.77 -3.21
CA THR A 29 -2.54 -11.19 -3.13
C THR A 29 -3.59 -12.04 -3.83
N GLU A 30 -3.32 -13.34 -3.97
CA GLU A 30 -4.35 -14.30 -4.41
C GLU A 30 -5.59 -14.25 -3.51
N THR A 31 -5.43 -14.12 -2.20
CA THR A 31 -6.54 -13.92 -1.26
C THR A 31 -7.36 -12.69 -1.64
N GLY A 32 -6.71 -11.57 -1.97
CA GLY A 32 -7.41 -10.36 -2.39
C GLY A 32 -8.19 -10.49 -3.68
N TYR A 33 -7.66 -11.22 -4.66
CA TYR A 33 -8.40 -11.52 -5.89
C TYR A 33 -9.59 -12.45 -5.65
N THR A 34 -9.44 -13.45 -4.77
CA THR A 34 -10.45 -14.50 -4.58
C THR A 34 -11.54 -14.13 -3.58
N LYS A 35 -11.19 -13.39 -2.53
CA LYS A 35 -12.09 -13.07 -1.41
C LYS A 35 -12.45 -11.59 -1.32
N GLY A 36 -11.87 -10.73 -2.18
CA GLY A 36 -12.10 -9.29 -2.14
C GLY A 36 -11.54 -8.58 -0.90
N ILE A 37 -10.62 -9.23 -0.17
CA ILE A 37 -9.97 -8.65 1.01
C ILE A 37 -8.50 -8.35 0.73
N ILE A 38 -8.08 -7.10 0.90
CA ILE A 38 -6.68 -6.74 0.73
C ILE A 38 -5.94 -7.03 2.04
N ASP A 39 -5.19 -8.12 2.08
CA ASP A 39 -4.53 -8.66 3.28
C ASP A 39 -3.04 -8.24 3.40
N ALA A 40 -2.35 -8.00 2.28
CA ALA A 40 -0.96 -7.51 2.26
C ALA A 40 -0.84 -6.00 2.52
N THR A 41 -1.37 -5.53 3.65
CA THR A 41 -1.45 -4.10 4.00
C THR A 41 -0.24 -3.56 4.76
N ILE A 42 0.67 -4.42 5.23
CA ILE A 42 1.81 -4.05 6.08
C ILE A 42 2.62 -2.86 5.53
N PRO A 43 3.03 -2.84 4.23
CA PRO A 43 3.81 -1.71 3.71
C PRO A 43 3.07 -0.37 3.81
N VAL A 44 1.75 -0.37 3.59
CA VAL A 44 0.91 0.83 3.70
C VAL A 44 0.73 1.24 5.15
N ARG A 45 0.49 0.29 6.07
CA ARG A 45 0.40 0.58 7.51
C ARG A 45 1.68 1.23 8.03
N ASN A 46 2.83 0.69 7.66
CA ASN A 46 4.14 1.24 8.03
C ASN A 46 4.37 2.63 7.45
N PHE A 47 4.00 2.85 6.18
CA PHE A 47 4.09 4.15 5.53
C PHE A 47 3.24 5.20 6.23
N LEU A 48 1.99 4.88 6.56
CA LEU A 48 1.09 5.79 7.28
C LEU A 48 1.62 6.12 8.67
N ARG A 49 2.15 5.13 9.40
CA ARG A 49 2.75 5.34 10.73
C ARG A 49 4.00 6.22 10.64
N LYS A 50 4.95 5.91 9.75
CA LYS A 50 6.20 6.67 9.55
C LYS A 50 5.92 8.13 9.18
N ASN A 51 4.86 8.39 8.42
CA ASN A 51 4.47 9.73 7.99
C ASN A 51 3.50 10.43 8.97
N ASN A 52 3.29 9.88 10.18
CA ASN A 52 2.39 10.42 11.20
C ASN A 52 0.93 10.60 10.72
N LEU A 53 0.50 9.78 9.76
CA LEU A 53 -0.86 9.82 9.20
C LEU A 53 -1.83 8.90 9.95
N HIS A 54 -1.35 7.75 10.45
CA HIS A 54 -2.18 6.82 11.20
C HIS A 54 -1.35 5.82 12.03
N ASP A 55 -1.80 5.52 13.25
CA ASP A 55 -1.26 4.43 14.08
C ASP A 55 -2.32 3.35 14.29
N TYR A 56 -2.18 2.24 13.56
CA TYR A 56 -3.12 1.13 13.60
C TYR A 56 -3.17 0.40 14.94
N GLU A 57 -2.16 0.54 15.80
CA GLU A 57 -2.18 -0.02 17.16
C GLU A 57 -3.21 0.69 18.05
N THR A 58 -3.61 1.91 17.66
CA THR A 58 -4.62 2.70 18.36
C THR A 58 -6.00 2.61 17.72
N GLN A 59 -6.13 1.86 16.61
CA GLN A 59 -7.36 1.79 15.84
C GLN A 59 -8.42 0.99 16.62
N GLY A 60 -9.54 1.65 16.94
CA GLY A 60 -10.71 1.01 17.53
C GLY A 60 -11.43 0.06 16.57
N GLN A 61 -12.44 -0.63 17.07
CA GLN A 61 -13.32 -1.43 16.24
C GLN A 61 -14.11 -0.55 15.26
N GLY A 62 -14.28 -1.04 14.03
CA GLY A 62 -15.10 -0.36 13.02
C GLY A 62 -16.54 -0.17 13.48
N GLN A 63 -17.24 0.77 12.84
CA GLN A 63 -18.65 1.02 13.09
C GLN A 63 -19.46 -0.26 12.79
N LYS A 64 -20.50 -0.52 13.59
CA LYS A 64 -21.45 -1.59 13.29
C LYS A 64 -22.34 -1.12 12.13
N GLU A 65 -22.62 -2.03 11.20
CA GLU A 65 -23.59 -1.83 10.12
C GLU A 65 -25.01 -1.59 10.65
#